data_AF-A0A7W2H5G5-F1
#
_entry.id   AF-A0A7W2H5G5-F1
#
_cell.length_a   1.000
_cell.length_b   1.000
_cell.length_c   1.000
_cell.angle_alpha   90.00
_cell.angle_beta   90.00
_cell.angle_gamma   90.00
#
_symmetry.space_group_name_H-M   'P 1'
#
loop_
_entity.id
_entity.type
_entity.pdbx_description
1 polymer ?
#
loop_
_entity_poly.entity_id
_entity_poly.type
_entity_poly.pdbx_seq_one_letter_code
_entity_poly.pdbx_strand_id
1 'polypeptide(L)'
;MVQYAEGAFGIDPDAVAHAEFAHVFRGYSIEEVRSFLGDVGSELHRLKRELAEERAAQKVVASSPQSTEEDQDPPTTSVGPGTVIDLQSHRLTIQRQDSLDDFDPETSTDLYGGDDRTGAHEIVPFPSAAPAPRRAVIDELFARLGPPQLDDVEWAKEVLIRTGEIPISAPSPYDSLHGEAETILDHHDRLRSTVTELSRSAVGQLKRNLAIRLESLLPELRASSSNTYEMSRLVPKTMDDELVEGFTPFVAAAAKFGAGGIQINVDGIPSKVAKTMGDWLRDRLEAHLDDDVALEVRLRAVYRAWKKSAVDLIATDAIAEAFALGLYVAIPQDAQITWELPADGCCGDACHTNGLASGRAKGEEFPSGHLLPPVGPGCRSLVVPERQ
;
A
#
# COMPACT_ATOMS: atom_id res chain seq x y z
N MET A 1 39.89 -1.01 11.04
CA MET A 1 39.99 0.40 10.60
C MET A 1 38.61 0.82 10.12
N VAL A 2 37.86 1.56 10.96
CA VAL A 2 36.49 1.99 10.63
C VAL A 2 36.57 3.26 9.79
N GLN A 3 35.87 3.29 8.66
CA GLN A 3 35.68 4.53 7.90
C GLN A 3 34.68 5.41 8.65
N TYR A 4 35.16 6.50 9.24
CA TYR A 4 34.30 7.56 9.76
C TYR A 4 33.55 8.23 8.59
N ALA A 5 32.30 8.63 8.81
CA ALA A 5 31.52 9.34 7.80
C ALA A 5 32.07 10.78 7.63
N GLU A 6 32.94 10.99 6.65
CA GLU A 6 33.65 12.26 6.42
C GLU A 6 32.70 13.47 6.26
N GLY A 7 31.47 13.26 5.79
CA GLY A 7 30.45 14.30 5.65
C GLY A 7 30.00 14.95 6.97
N ALA A 8 30.18 14.29 8.13
CA ALA A 8 29.71 14.82 9.42
C ALA A 8 30.54 16.01 9.94
N PHE A 9 31.79 16.17 9.50
CA PHE A 9 32.68 17.22 10.01
C PHE A 9 32.34 18.64 9.52
N GLY A 10 31.57 18.76 8.44
CA GLY A 10 31.22 20.06 7.84
C GLY A 10 30.03 20.78 8.46
N ILE A 11 29.30 20.13 9.39
CA ILE A 11 28.06 20.69 9.97
C ILE A 11 28.39 21.69 11.07
N ASP A 12 27.78 22.87 11.02
CA ASP A 12 27.90 23.91 12.04
C ASP A 12 26.75 23.79 13.08
N PRO A 13 27.03 23.69 14.40
CA PRO A 13 25.97 23.47 15.40
C PRO A 13 24.99 24.63 15.49
N ASP A 14 25.49 25.86 15.34
CA ASP A 14 24.67 27.06 15.43
C ASP A 14 23.75 27.20 14.20
N ALA A 15 24.22 26.85 13.01
CA ALA A 15 23.39 26.73 11.82
C ALA A 15 22.31 25.62 11.92
N VAL A 16 22.55 24.54 12.67
CA VAL A 16 21.53 23.50 12.94
C VAL A 16 20.47 24.02 13.91
N ALA A 17 20.88 24.64 15.02
CA ALA A 17 19.96 25.15 16.03
C ALA A 17 19.05 26.29 15.52
N HIS A 18 19.51 27.05 14.52
CA HIS A 18 18.79 28.19 13.94
C HIS A 18 18.27 27.93 12.51
N ALA A 19 18.18 26.67 12.08
CA ALA A 19 17.70 26.32 10.75
C ALA A 19 16.23 26.77 10.53
N GLU A 20 15.98 27.41 9.38
CA GLU A 20 14.63 27.84 8.96
C GLU A 20 14.06 26.90 7.89
N PHE A 21 12.74 26.68 7.94
CA PHE A 21 12.03 25.73 7.09
C PHE A 21 10.74 26.36 6.53
N ALA A 22 10.37 25.98 5.31
CA ALA A 22 9.08 26.37 4.73
C ALA A 22 7.92 25.67 5.47
N HIS A 23 6.87 26.43 5.80
CA HIS A 23 5.67 25.90 6.45
C HIS A 23 4.75 25.21 5.44
N VAL A 24 4.17 24.07 5.82
CA VAL A 24 3.24 23.28 4.99
C VAL A 24 2.03 22.85 5.79
N PHE A 25 0.89 22.66 5.12
CA PHE A 25 -0.35 22.20 5.76
C PHE A 25 -0.16 20.79 6.35
N ARG A 26 -0.42 20.64 7.66
CA ARG A 26 -0.10 19.44 8.47
C ARG A 26 1.40 19.10 8.57
N GLY A 27 2.29 20.11 8.58
CA GLY A 27 3.69 19.93 8.97
C GLY A 27 3.88 19.56 10.45
N TYR A 28 5.13 19.25 10.83
CA TYR A 28 5.52 19.01 12.22
C TYR A 28 5.34 20.26 13.10
N SER A 29 5.20 20.07 14.42
CA SER A 29 5.11 21.18 15.37
C SER A 29 6.40 22.01 15.36
N ILE A 30 6.25 23.32 15.09
CA ILE A 30 7.38 24.26 15.02
C ILE A 30 8.12 24.33 16.37
N GLU A 31 7.40 24.21 17.48
CA GLU A 31 7.95 24.28 18.84
C GLU A 31 8.76 23.02 19.20
N GLU A 32 8.24 21.84 18.86
CA GLU A 32 8.95 20.55 19.04
C GLU A 32 10.21 20.49 18.17
N VAL A 33 10.11 20.90 16.89
CA VAL A 33 11.25 20.95 15.96
C VAL A 33 12.33 21.94 16.43
N ARG A 34 11.94 23.11 16.94
CA ARG A 34 12.90 24.08 17.50
C ARG A 34 13.57 23.56 18.77
N SER A 35 12.84 22.90 19.67
CA SER A 35 13.44 22.26 20.86
C SER A 35 14.46 21.20 20.46
N PHE A 36 14.06 20.27 19.58
CA PHE A 36 14.91 19.17 19.13
C PHE A 36 16.19 19.67 18.43
N LEU A 37 16.10 20.71 17.58
CA LEU A 37 17.27 21.29 16.92
C LEU A 37 18.19 22.04 17.90
N GLY A 38 17.65 22.64 18.96
CA GLY A 38 18.44 23.21 20.05
C GLY A 38 19.21 22.15 20.86
N ASP A 39 18.57 21.01 21.14
CA ASP A 39 19.21 19.87 21.80
C ASP A 39 20.32 19.26 20.93
N VAL A 40 20.05 19.06 19.64
CA VAL A 40 21.04 18.56 18.67
C VAL A 40 22.21 19.53 18.50
N GLY A 41 21.96 20.84 18.42
CA GLY A 41 23.03 21.86 18.40
C GLY A 41 23.88 21.83 19.66
N SER A 42 23.27 21.64 20.83
CA SER A 42 23.96 21.55 22.13
C SER A 42 24.87 20.31 22.21
N GLU A 43 24.40 19.16 21.72
CA GLU A 43 25.20 17.93 21.65
C GLU A 43 26.33 18.00 20.61
N LEU A 44 26.09 18.63 19.45
CA LEU A 44 27.15 18.90 18.47
C LEU A 44 28.24 19.83 19.05
N HIS A 45 27.86 20.84 19.84
CA HIS A 45 28.81 21.67 20.60
C HIS A 45 29.59 20.86 21.65
N ARG A 46 28.93 19.94 22.37
CA ARG A 46 29.59 19.04 23.34
C ARG A 46 30.67 18.19 22.66
N LEU A 47 30.29 17.48 21.59
CA LEU A 47 31.20 16.61 20.84
C LEU A 47 32.34 17.39 20.15
N LYS A 48 32.09 18.61 19.65
CA LYS A 48 33.17 19.44 19.08
C LYS A 48 34.19 19.91 20.12
N ARG A 49 33.80 20.15 21.38
CA ARG A 49 34.74 20.46 22.47
C ARG A 49 35.59 19.25 22.85
N GLU A 50 34.93 18.12 23.12
CA GLU A 50 35.57 16.83 23.46
C GLU A 50 36.62 16.43 22.40
N LEU A 51 36.28 16.52 21.12
CA LEU A 51 37.17 16.23 19.99
C LEU A 51 38.31 17.27 19.84
N ALA A 52 38.09 18.53 20.22
CA ALA A 52 39.15 19.55 20.25
C ALA A 52 40.14 19.34 21.40
N GLU A 53 39.66 18.89 22.56
CA GLU A 53 40.46 18.52 23.73
C GLU A 53 41.33 17.30 23.43
N GLU A 54 40.78 16.24 22.82
CA GLU A 54 41.55 15.08 22.34
C GLU A 54 42.65 15.49 21.34
N ARG A 55 42.31 16.32 20.34
CA ARG A 55 43.29 16.81 19.36
C ARG A 55 44.38 17.68 19.99
N ALA A 56 44.05 18.46 21.01
CA ALA A 56 45.03 19.22 21.77
C ALA A 56 45.97 18.29 22.55
N ALA A 57 45.44 17.28 23.25
CA ALA A 57 46.22 16.30 23.98
C ALA A 57 47.18 15.50 23.06
N GLN A 58 46.68 14.99 21.93
CA GLN A 58 47.51 14.29 20.93
C GLN A 58 48.62 15.20 20.38
N LYS A 59 48.34 16.48 20.14
CA LYS A 59 49.34 17.44 19.66
C LYS A 59 50.41 17.77 20.71
N VAL A 60 50.06 17.78 22.00
CA VAL A 60 51.02 17.93 23.09
C VAL A 60 51.93 16.70 23.19
N VAL A 61 51.37 15.48 23.17
CA VAL A 61 52.15 14.23 23.18
C VAL A 61 53.11 14.14 21.99
N ALA A 62 52.66 14.53 20.78
CA ALA A 62 53.50 14.59 19.58
C ALA A 62 54.55 15.72 19.58
N SER A 63 54.58 16.59 20.60
CA SER A 63 55.51 17.72 20.72
C SER A 63 56.53 17.59 21.87
N SER A 64 56.45 16.53 22.68
CA SER A 64 57.47 16.24 23.69
C SER A 64 58.75 15.71 23.03
N PRO A 65 59.92 16.34 23.23
CA PRO A 65 61.17 15.85 22.68
C PRO A 65 61.57 14.55 23.39
N GLN A 66 61.84 13.49 22.63
CA GLN A 66 62.33 12.23 23.17
C GLN A 66 63.73 12.41 23.78
N SER A 67 63.95 11.80 24.94
CA SER A 67 65.27 11.37 25.39
C SER A 67 65.44 9.89 25.06
N THR A 68 66.63 9.52 24.61
CA THR A 68 67.13 8.15 24.48
C THR A 68 67.53 7.60 25.88
N GLU A 69 67.87 6.32 26.12
CA GLU A 69 67.81 5.05 25.37
C GLU A 69 66.75 4.11 26.06
N GLU A 70 66.64 2.76 26.01
CA GLU A 70 67.41 1.62 25.47
C GLU A 70 66.47 0.39 25.21
N ASP A 71 67.03 -0.80 24.98
CA ASP A 71 66.44 -2.11 24.64
C ASP A 71 65.31 -2.70 25.52
N GLN A 72 64.29 -3.31 24.88
CA GLN A 72 64.01 -4.78 24.96
C GLN A 72 62.82 -5.27 24.12
N ASP A 73 62.93 -6.48 23.56
CA ASP A 73 61.96 -7.18 22.69
C ASP A 73 62.17 -8.72 22.81
N PRO A 74 61.19 -9.62 22.54
CA PRO A 74 59.73 -9.57 22.71
C PRO A 74 59.26 -10.58 23.80
N PRO A 75 57.97 -10.96 23.84
CA PRO A 75 57.70 -12.38 23.55
C PRO A 75 56.54 -12.62 22.56
N THR A 76 56.62 -13.73 21.82
CA THR A 76 55.65 -14.11 20.77
C THR A 76 54.52 -14.98 21.30
N THR A 77 53.30 -14.78 20.77
CA THR A 77 52.23 -15.79 20.78
C THR A 77 51.65 -15.97 19.38
N SER A 78 51.71 -17.21 18.90
CA SER A 78 51.27 -17.61 17.55
C SER A 78 49.78 -17.92 17.51
N VAL A 79 49.08 -17.43 16.49
CA VAL A 79 47.85 -18.04 15.94
C VAL A 79 47.95 -17.99 14.41
N GLY A 80 47.62 -19.10 13.74
CA GLY A 80 47.84 -19.30 12.30
C GLY A 80 46.73 -18.78 11.37
N PRO A 81 46.93 -18.90 10.04
CA PRO A 81 46.01 -18.35 9.04
C PRO A 81 44.80 -19.26 8.74
N GLY A 82 43.62 -18.64 8.69
CA GLY A 82 42.31 -19.24 8.39
C GLY A 82 41.22 -18.41 9.10
N THR A 83 40.06 -18.11 8.52
CA THR A 83 39.42 -18.65 7.31
C THR A 83 38.80 -17.51 6.50
N VAL A 84 38.87 -17.60 5.17
CA VAL A 84 38.14 -16.69 4.26
C VAL A 84 36.65 -17.06 4.29
N ILE A 85 35.79 -16.11 4.68
CA ILE A 85 34.34 -16.27 4.51
C ILE A 85 34.00 -15.84 3.08
N ASP A 86 33.90 -16.82 2.19
CA ASP A 86 33.37 -16.61 0.84
C ASP A 86 31.84 -16.44 0.92
N LEU A 87 31.32 -15.43 0.22
CA LEU A 87 29.90 -15.11 0.11
C LEU A 87 29.46 -15.11 -1.36
N GLN A 88 29.81 -16.16 -2.10
CA GLN A 88 29.29 -16.37 -3.46
C GLN A 88 28.32 -17.56 -3.56
N SER A 89 27.12 -17.23 -4.04
CA SER A 89 26.18 -18.08 -4.79
C SER A 89 25.89 -19.52 -4.29
N HIS A 90 24.72 -19.71 -3.69
CA HIS A 90 23.93 -20.92 -3.93
C HIS A 90 22.50 -20.58 -4.40
N ARG A 91 22.35 -20.53 -5.73
CA ARG A 91 21.05 -20.49 -6.41
C ARG A 91 20.52 -21.92 -6.49
N LEU A 92 19.61 -22.30 -5.59
CA LEU A 92 18.97 -23.62 -5.60
C LEU A 92 17.57 -23.54 -6.22
N THR A 93 17.40 -24.22 -7.35
CA THR A 93 16.10 -24.55 -7.94
C THR A 93 15.48 -25.70 -7.18
N ILE A 94 14.25 -25.53 -6.67
CA ILE A 94 13.43 -26.64 -6.19
C ILE A 94 12.59 -27.14 -7.38
N GLN A 95 12.73 -28.41 -7.72
CA GLN A 95 11.94 -29.07 -8.75
C GLN A 95 10.64 -29.62 -8.16
N ARG A 96 9.60 -29.69 -9.00
CA ARG A 96 8.43 -30.56 -8.77
C ARG A 96 8.91 -32.00 -8.60
N GLN A 97 8.37 -32.69 -7.60
CA GLN A 97 8.25 -34.15 -7.59
C GLN A 97 6.87 -34.47 -7.00
N ASP A 98 6.07 -35.23 -7.73
CA ASP A 98 4.70 -35.56 -7.34
C ASP A 98 4.68 -36.79 -6.41
N SER A 99 3.81 -36.77 -5.40
CA SER A 99 3.38 -37.96 -4.66
C SER A 99 1.87 -37.89 -4.47
N LEU A 100 1.15 -38.77 -5.16
CA LEU A 100 -0.19 -39.18 -4.75
C LEU A 100 -0.06 -40.07 -3.50
N ASP A 101 -1.03 -40.01 -2.60
CA ASP A 101 -1.97 -41.14 -2.45
C ASP A 101 -3.12 -40.81 -1.49
N ASP A 102 -4.30 -41.33 -1.88
CA ASP A 102 -5.42 -41.79 -1.07
C ASP A 102 -6.04 -40.88 0.02
N PHE A 103 -7.20 -40.28 -0.30
CA PHE A 103 -8.27 -40.03 0.68
C PHE A 103 -9.66 -40.07 0.00
N ASP A 104 -10.53 -40.94 0.49
CA ASP A 104 -11.81 -41.33 -0.12
C ASP A 104 -12.99 -40.41 0.31
N PRO A 105 -13.83 -39.88 -0.62
CA PRO A 105 -14.88 -38.91 -0.28
C PRO A 105 -16.30 -39.51 -0.21
N GLU A 106 -16.71 -40.04 0.95
CA GLU A 106 -18.10 -40.50 1.17
C GLU A 106 -19.02 -39.49 1.90
N THR A 107 -20.06 -39.07 1.18
CA THR A 107 -21.40 -38.70 1.67
C THR A 107 -21.61 -37.47 2.58
N SER A 108 -22.39 -36.52 2.06
CA SER A 108 -23.60 -36.01 2.74
C SER A 108 -24.58 -35.49 1.69
N THR A 109 -25.84 -35.92 1.76
CA THR A 109 -26.84 -35.79 0.68
C THR A 109 -27.94 -34.78 1.02
N ASP A 110 -28.42 -34.11 -0.03
CA ASP A 110 -29.63 -33.30 -0.22
C ASP A 110 -30.65 -33.20 0.94
N LEU A 111 -31.13 -31.96 1.17
CA LEU A 111 -32.56 -31.73 1.39
C LEU A 111 -33.05 -30.51 0.59
N TYR A 112 -34.11 -30.72 -0.20
CA TYR A 112 -34.80 -29.68 -0.97
C TYR A 112 -35.80 -28.90 -0.09
N GLY A 113 -36.09 -27.65 -0.48
CA GLY A 113 -37.18 -26.85 0.09
C GLY A 113 -37.34 -25.50 -0.60
N GLY A 114 -38.06 -25.45 -1.73
CA GLY A 114 -38.41 -24.21 -2.41
C GLY A 114 -39.89 -23.84 -2.24
N ASP A 115 -40.19 -22.55 -2.41
CA ASP A 115 -41.53 -22.05 -2.75
C ASP A 115 -41.37 -20.85 -3.72
N ASP A 116 -42.37 -20.61 -4.56
CA ASP A 116 -42.31 -19.67 -5.69
C ASP A 116 -43.50 -18.69 -5.66
N ARG A 117 -43.22 -17.39 -5.66
CA ARG A 117 -44.23 -16.31 -5.78
C ARG A 117 -43.66 -14.96 -6.21
N THR A 118 -43.58 -14.80 -7.53
CA THR A 118 -44.07 -13.62 -8.29
C THR A 118 -44.28 -12.28 -7.54
N GLY A 119 -43.54 -11.25 -7.96
CA GLY A 119 -44.20 -10.03 -8.45
C GLY A 119 -44.14 -8.75 -7.61
N ALA A 120 -42.96 -8.13 -7.51
CA ALA A 120 -42.82 -6.68 -7.40
C ALA A 120 -41.48 -6.22 -8.03
N HIS A 121 -41.48 -5.17 -8.86
CA HIS A 121 -40.25 -4.49 -9.25
C HIS A 121 -39.89 -3.47 -8.17
N GLU A 122 -38.91 -3.79 -7.33
CA GLU A 122 -38.30 -2.85 -6.41
C GLU A 122 -36.79 -2.77 -6.68
N ILE A 123 -36.28 -1.56 -6.92
CA ILE A 123 -34.87 -1.34 -7.25
C ILE A 123 -34.07 -1.48 -5.96
N VAL A 124 -33.38 -2.60 -5.79
CA VAL A 124 -32.55 -2.86 -4.60
C VAL A 124 -31.39 -1.85 -4.57
N PRO A 125 -31.34 -0.91 -3.61
CA PRO A 125 -30.17 -0.08 -3.40
C PRO A 125 -29.10 -0.96 -2.74
N PHE A 126 -27.82 -0.76 -3.09
CA PHE A 126 -26.75 -1.31 -2.26
C PHE A 126 -26.91 -0.76 -0.82
N PRO A 127 -26.84 -1.61 0.22
CA PRO A 127 -26.96 -1.16 1.61
C PRO A 127 -25.70 -0.38 2.01
N SER A 128 -25.67 0.90 1.64
CA SER A 128 -24.63 1.84 2.03
C SER A 128 -24.67 1.99 3.54
N ALA A 129 -23.54 1.68 4.20
CA ALA A 129 -23.37 2.02 5.60
C ALA A 129 -23.45 3.54 5.74
N ALA A 130 -24.29 4.04 6.64
CA ALA A 130 -24.49 5.47 6.81
C ALA A 130 -23.14 6.19 6.95
N PRO A 131 -22.87 7.26 6.17
CA PRO A 131 -21.56 7.88 6.12
C PRO A 131 -21.13 8.30 7.53
N ALA A 132 -19.90 7.95 7.92
CA ALA A 132 -19.34 8.26 9.22
C ALA A 132 -19.61 9.73 9.59
N PRO A 133 -20.00 10.07 10.83
CA PRO A 133 -20.77 11.30 11.12
C PRO A 133 -20.12 12.62 10.71
N ARG A 134 -18.80 12.65 10.48
CA ARG A 134 -18.11 13.80 9.86
C ARG A 134 -18.47 13.99 8.37
N ARG A 135 -18.56 12.91 7.57
CA ARG A 135 -19.05 12.97 6.18
C ARG A 135 -20.49 13.46 6.15
N ALA A 136 -21.40 12.86 6.91
CA ALA A 136 -22.80 13.28 6.95
C ALA A 136 -23.00 14.78 7.22
N VAL A 137 -22.22 15.38 8.14
CA VAL A 137 -22.24 16.84 8.41
C VAL A 137 -21.61 17.67 7.28
N ILE A 138 -20.57 17.17 6.62
CA ILE A 138 -19.96 17.80 5.44
C ILE A 138 -20.93 17.75 4.24
N ASP A 139 -21.61 16.63 4.04
CA ASP A 139 -22.60 16.43 2.98
C ASP A 139 -23.84 17.30 3.23
N GLU A 140 -24.28 17.49 4.48
CA GLU A 140 -25.32 18.46 4.83
C GLU A 140 -24.87 19.91 4.59
N LEU A 141 -23.61 20.25 4.88
CA LEU A 141 -23.04 21.57 4.56
C LEU A 141 -23.03 21.83 3.06
N PHE A 142 -22.58 20.87 2.23
CA PHE A 142 -22.63 21.00 0.78
C PHE A 142 -24.07 21.03 0.24
N ALA A 143 -25.00 20.25 0.79
CA ALA A 143 -26.41 20.32 0.42
C ALA A 143 -27.06 21.67 0.75
N ARG A 144 -26.61 22.35 1.82
CA ARG A 144 -27.03 23.71 2.20
C ARG A 144 -26.38 24.81 1.35
N LEU A 145 -25.18 24.57 0.80
CA LEU A 145 -24.48 25.47 -0.12
C LEU A 145 -24.96 25.34 -1.57
N GLY A 146 -25.42 24.16 -1.97
CA GLY A 146 -25.83 23.85 -3.34
C GLY A 146 -24.66 23.56 -4.29
N PRO A 147 -24.94 23.24 -5.56
CA PRO A 147 -23.89 23.14 -6.58
C PRO A 147 -23.28 24.53 -6.82
N PRO A 148 -21.94 24.66 -6.88
CA PRO A 148 -21.31 25.95 -7.10
C PRO A 148 -21.67 26.51 -8.49
N GLN A 149 -22.04 27.79 -8.55
CA GLN A 149 -22.34 28.44 -9.82
C GLN A 149 -21.03 28.77 -10.56
N LEU A 150 -21.12 28.98 -11.88
CA LEU A 150 -19.94 29.30 -12.70
C LEU A 150 -19.23 30.56 -12.19
N ASP A 151 -20.01 31.56 -11.78
CA ASP A 151 -19.57 32.82 -11.17
C ASP A 151 -18.82 32.58 -9.84
N ASP A 152 -19.25 31.63 -9.00
CA ASP A 152 -18.56 31.27 -7.75
C ASP A 152 -17.19 30.64 -8.04
N VAL A 153 -17.13 29.78 -9.07
CA VAL A 153 -15.90 29.12 -9.54
C VAL A 153 -14.94 30.11 -10.19
N GLU A 154 -15.45 31.12 -10.91
CA GLU A 154 -14.64 32.17 -11.53
C GLU A 154 -14.13 33.19 -10.50
N TRP A 155 -14.96 33.58 -9.53
CA TRP A 155 -14.55 34.38 -8.38
C TRP A 155 -13.47 33.66 -7.55
N ALA A 156 -13.66 32.36 -7.25
CA ALA A 156 -12.65 31.57 -6.54
C ALA A 156 -11.32 31.51 -7.30
N LYS A 157 -11.35 31.37 -8.63
CA LYS A 157 -10.13 31.46 -9.46
C LYS A 157 -9.46 32.83 -9.36
N GLU A 158 -10.22 33.93 -9.46
CA GLU A 158 -9.63 35.28 -9.34
C GLU A 158 -9.01 35.49 -7.95
N VAL A 159 -9.67 35.03 -6.88
CA VAL A 159 -9.13 35.11 -5.51
C VAL A 159 -7.81 34.34 -5.38
N LEU A 160 -7.75 33.08 -5.81
CA LEU A 160 -6.54 32.25 -5.73
C LEU A 160 -5.39 32.80 -6.59
N ILE A 161 -5.71 33.38 -7.76
CA ILE A 161 -4.74 34.09 -8.61
C ILE A 161 -4.23 35.37 -7.92
N ARG A 162 -5.09 36.11 -7.21
CA ARG A 162 -4.73 37.35 -6.50
C ARG A 162 -3.94 37.13 -5.22
N THR A 163 -4.21 36.08 -4.43
CA THR A 163 -3.45 35.80 -3.20
C THR A 163 -2.10 35.14 -3.50
N GLY A 164 -1.90 34.62 -4.72
CA GLY A 164 -0.77 33.76 -5.06
C GLY A 164 -0.93 32.33 -4.53
N GLU A 165 -1.99 32.06 -3.77
CA GLU A 165 -2.35 30.74 -3.26
C GLU A 165 -3.14 29.95 -4.32
N ILE A 166 -2.71 29.99 -5.58
CA ILE A 166 -3.10 28.94 -6.52
C ILE A 166 -2.55 27.65 -5.88
N PRO A 167 -3.40 26.70 -5.43
CA PRO A 167 -2.88 25.43 -5.00
C PRO A 167 -2.20 24.85 -6.24
N ILE A 168 -0.88 24.66 -6.16
CA ILE A 168 -0.18 23.83 -7.13
C ILE A 168 -0.75 22.44 -6.88
N SER A 169 -1.84 22.11 -7.58
CA SER A 169 -2.34 20.75 -7.68
C SER A 169 -1.13 19.93 -8.06
N ALA A 170 -0.63 19.13 -7.11
CA ALA A 170 0.45 18.22 -7.39
C ALA A 170 0.02 17.44 -8.64
N PRO A 171 0.81 17.46 -9.72
CA PRO A 171 0.41 16.85 -10.98
C PRO A 171 -0.09 15.46 -10.66
N SER A 172 -1.24 15.09 -11.24
CA SER A 172 -1.89 13.84 -10.90
C SER A 172 -0.81 12.76 -11.04
N PRO A 173 -0.61 11.87 -10.05
CA PRO A 173 0.45 10.88 -10.12
C PRO A 173 0.33 9.92 -11.32
N TYR A 174 -0.71 10.11 -12.14
CA TYR A 174 -1.10 9.39 -13.35
C TYR A 174 -1.55 10.34 -14.47
N ASP A 175 -1.05 11.60 -14.50
CA ASP A 175 -1.22 12.49 -15.67
C ASP A 175 -0.68 11.83 -16.96
N SER A 176 0.26 10.89 -16.83
CA SER A 176 0.76 10.01 -17.90
C SER A 176 -0.31 9.15 -18.58
N LEU A 177 -1.39 8.78 -17.87
CA LEU A 177 -2.49 7.98 -18.45
C LEU A 177 -3.53 8.83 -19.18
N HIS A 178 -3.50 10.17 -19.07
CA HIS A 178 -4.49 11.03 -19.73
C HIS A 178 -4.27 11.09 -21.24
N GLY A 179 -5.32 10.84 -22.02
CA GLY A 179 -5.27 10.74 -23.47
C GLY A 179 -4.70 9.39 -23.96
N GLU A 180 -3.44 9.08 -23.67
CA GLU A 180 -2.77 7.91 -24.29
C GLU A 180 -3.47 6.59 -23.98
N ALA A 181 -3.77 6.30 -22.70
CA ALA A 181 -4.46 5.06 -22.32
C ALA A 181 -5.88 5.01 -22.90
N GLU A 182 -6.58 6.14 -22.99
CA GLU A 182 -7.93 6.25 -23.54
C GLU A 182 -7.96 5.96 -25.06
N THR A 183 -6.83 6.06 -25.78
CA THR A 183 -6.71 5.68 -27.21
C THR A 183 -6.38 4.20 -27.47
N ILE A 184 -6.09 3.40 -26.44
CA ILE A 184 -5.78 1.98 -26.61
C ILE A 184 -7.08 1.21 -26.92
N LEU A 185 -7.14 0.67 -28.15
CA LEU A 185 -8.30 -0.06 -28.69
C LEU A 185 -8.52 -1.43 -28.05
N ASP A 186 -7.45 -2.12 -27.64
CA ASP A 186 -7.55 -3.41 -26.97
C ASP A 186 -7.73 -3.21 -25.45
N HIS A 187 -8.80 -3.81 -24.91
CA HIS A 187 -9.17 -3.61 -23.51
C HIS A 187 -8.17 -4.25 -22.53
N HIS A 188 -7.51 -5.33 -22.92
CA HIS A 188 -6.52 -6.03 -22.09
C HIS A 188 -5.17 -5.30 -22.08
N ASP A 189 -4.73 -4.72 -23.19
CA ASP A 189 -3.57 -3.81 -23.20
C ASP A 189 -3.88 -2.50 -22.46
N ARG A 190 -5.10 -1.97 -22.55
CA ARG A 190 -5.52 -0.80 -21.74
C ARG A 190 -5.53 -1.11 -20.25
N LEU A 191 -6.01 -2.30 -19.84
CA LEU A 191 -5.90 -2.81 -18.48
C LEU A 191 -4.43 -2.95 -18.05
N ARG A 192 -3.59 -3.58 -18.87
CA ARG A 192 -2.16 -3.83 -18.61
C ARG A 192 -1.38 -2.53 -18.42
N SER A 193 -1.64 -1.52 -19.26
CA SER A 193 -1.08 -0.16 -19.10
C SER A 193 -1.55 0.49 -17.80
N THR A 194 -2.86 0.49 -17.54
CA THR A 194 -3.46 1.04 -16.31
C THR A 194 -2.87 0.40 -15.04
N VAL A 195 -2.75 -0.93 -15.01
CA VAL A 195 -2.13 -1.65 -13.88
C VAL A 195 -0.65 -1.28 -13.73
N THR A 196 0.10 -1.15 -14.83
CA THR A 196 1.54 -0.81 -14.79
C THR A 196 1.78 0.55 -14.14
N GLU A 197 1.09 1.60 -14.61
CA GLU A 197 1.24 2.96 -14.11
C GLU A 197 0.70 3.14 -12.67
N LEU A 198 -0.52 2.65 -12.39
CA LEU A 198 -1.15 2.84 -11.09
C LEU A 198 -0.49 2.04 -9.96
N SER A 199 -0.01 0.81 -10.26
CA SER A 199 0.38 -0.15 -9.23
C SER A 199 1.52 0.33 -8.32
N ARG A 200 2.62 0.88 -8.86
CA ARG A 200 3.79 1.29 -8.06
C ARG A 200 3.41 2.23 -6.92
N SER A 201 2.62 3.26 -7.23
CA SER A 201 2.22 4.30 -6.29
C SER A 201 1.12 3.82 -5.34
N ALA A 202 0.16 3.03 -5.84
CA ALA A 202 -0.88 2.41 -5.03
C ALA A 202 -0.32 1.41 -3.99
N VAL A 203 0.57 0.51 -4.44
CA VAL A 203 1.38 -0.37 -3.59
C VAL A 203 2.22 0.44 -2.60
N GLY A 204 2.79 1.56 -3.03
CA GLY A 204 3.55 2.47 -2.17
C GLY A 204 2.72 3.06 -1.03
N GLN A 205 1.43 3.37 -1.27
CA GLN A 205 0.48 3.80 -0.25
C GLN A 205 0.18 2.67 0.74
N LEU A 206 -0.24 1.51 0.24
CA LEU A 206 -0.59 0.36 1.08
C LEU A 206 0.61 -0.21 1.88
N LYS A 207 1.85 -0.09 1.36
CA LYS A 207 3.10 -0.40 2.09
C LYS A 207 3.43 0.61 3.21
N ARG A 208 2.89 1.84 3.15
CA ARG A 208 3.00 2.87 4.20
C ARG A 208 1.89 2.72 5.24
N ASN A 209 0.63 2.56 4.83
CA ASN A 209 -0.50 2.39 5.73
C ASN A 209 -0.30 1.20 6.70
N LEU A 210 0.14 0.03 6.20
CA LEU A 210 0.43 -1.10 7.09
C LEU A 210 1.65 -0.86 7.99
N ALA A 211 2.66 -0.11 7.55
CA ALA A 211 3.81 0.20 8.40
C ALA A 211 3.38 1.03 9.62
N ILE A 212 2.61 2.11 9.37
CA ILE A 212 2.01 2.96 10.40
C ILE A 212 1.16 2.11 11.37
N ARG A 213 0.33 1.19 10.84
CA ARG A 213 -0.48 0.31 11.68
C ARG A 213 0.35 -0.65 12.53
N LEU A 214 1.39 -1.28 11.97
CA LEU A 214 2.25 -2.20 12.74
C LEU A 214 3.08 -1.45 13.80
N GLU A 215 3.44 -0.19 13.53
CA GLU A 215 4.10 0.70 14.49
C GLU A 215 3.15 1.13 15.61
N SER A 216 1.88 1.42 15.32
CA SER A 216 0.88 1.79 16.34
C SER A 216 0.53 0.66 17.31
N LEU A 217 0.74 -0.61 16.94
CA LEU A 217 0.53 -1.77 17.83
C LEU A 217 1.70 -2.01 18.80
N LEU A 218 2.90 -1.46 18.54
CA LEU A 218 4.09 -1.71 19.37
C LEU A 218 3.92 -1.33 20.86
N PRO A 219 3.26 -0.22 21.25
CA PRO A 219 3.09 0.13 22.67
C PRO A 219 2.19 -0.86 23.41
N GLU A 220 1.06 -1.23 22.83
CA GLU A 220 0.08 -2.16 23.43
C GLU A 220 0.70 -3.55 23.62
N LEU A 221 1.34 -4.07 22.57
CA LEU A 221 1.99 -5.37 22.56
C LEU A 221 3.22 -5.43 23.50
N ARG A 222 3.89 -4.29 23.77
CA ARG A 222 4.97 -4.21 24.77
C ARG A 222 4.47 -4.08 26.21
N ALA A 223 3.28 -3.51 26.42
CA ALA A 223 2.68 -3.39 27.76
C ALA A 223 2.05 -4.70 28.25
N SER A 224 1.59 -5.55 27.33
CA SER A 224 1.03 -6.87 27.63
C SER A 224 2.08 -7.84 28.18
N SER A 225 1.97 -8.19 29.47
CA SER A 225 2.89 -9.13 30.14
C SER A 225 2.61 -10.60 29.81
N SER A 226 1.44 -10.91 29.24
CA SER A 226 1.02 -12.23 28.78
C SER A 226 1.08 -12.29 27.26
N ASN A 227 1.62 -13.39 26.70
CA ASN A 227 1.66 -13.61 25.25
C ASN A 227 0.28 -14.00 24.64
N THR A 228 -0.82 -13.75 25.36
CA THR A 228 -2.19 -14.09 24.96
C THR A 228 -2.93 -12.81 24.61
N TYR A 229 -3.40 -12.68 23.36
CA TYR A 229 -3.96 -11.46 22.81
C TYR A 229 -5.34 -11.71 22.18
N GLU A 230 -6.32 -10.84 22.44
CA GLU A 230 -7.61 -10.91 21.74
C GLU A 230 -7.50 -10.13 20.41
N MET A 231 -7.44 -10.84 19.27
CA MET A 231 -7.23 -10.22 17.93
C MET A 231 -8.28 -9.14 17.59
N SER A 232 -9.51 -9.31 18.09
CA SER A 232 -10.62 -8.35 18.02
C SER A 232 -10.30 -6.96 18.59
N ARG A 233 -9.42 -6.89 19.61
CA ARG A 233 -8.99 -5.65 20.27
C ARG A 233 -7.74 -5.08 19.62
N LEU A 234 -6.80 -5.96 19.24
CA LEU A 234 -5.52 -5.57 18.63
C LEU A 234 -5.71 -5.01 17.21
N VAL A 235 -6.55 -5.65 16.39
CA VAL A 235 -6.90 -5.17 15.04
C VAL A 235 -8.43 -5.21 14.86
N PRO A 236 -9.16 -4.25 15.47
CA PRO A 236 -10.61 -4.16 15.34
C PRO A 236 -11.03 -3.91 13.90
N LYS A 237 -12.04 -4.64 13.41
CA LYS A 237 -12.57 -4.48 12.03
C LYS A 237 -13.06 -3.06 11.72
N THR A 238 -13.35 -2.26 12.74
CA THR A 238 -13.73 -0.84 12.62
C THR A 238 -12.58 0.08 12.21
N MET A 239 -11.34 -0.42 12.19
CA MET A 239 -10.13 0.32 11.79
C MET A 239 -9.55 -0.16 10.44
N ASP A 240 -10.22 -1.12 9.78
CA ASP A 240 -9.77 -1.65 8.48
C ASP A 240 -9.69 -0.55 7.40
N ASP A 241 -10.50 0.51 7.49
CA ASP A 241 -10.46 1.65 6.56
C ASP A 241 -9.14 2.46 6.65
N GLU A 242 -8.44 2.44 7.79
CA GLU A 242 -7.11 3.09 7.95
C GLU A 242 -6.07 2.43 7.03
N LEU A 243 -6.20 1.12 6.80
CA LEU A 243 -5.30 0.33 5.96
C LEU A 243 -5.36 0.79 4.49
N VAL A 244 -6.45 1.44 4.07
CA VAL A 244 -6.67 1.97 2.71
C VAL A 244 -6.73 3.50 2.64
N GLU A 245 -6.29 4.23 3.67
CA GLU A 245 -6.24 5.71 3.59
C GLU A 245 -5.39 6.14 2.38
N GLY A 246 -5.95 7.06 1.57
CA GLY A 246 -5.32 7.54 0.33
C GLY A 246 -5.36 6.57 -0.85
N PHE A 247 -6.02 5.40 -0.76
CA PHE A 247 -6.10 4.42 -1.85
C PHE A 247 -7.17 4.75 -2.91
N THR A 248 -8.29 5.36 -2.51
CA THR A 248 -9.45 5.66 -3.39
C THR A 248 -9.11 6.37 -4.70
N PRO A 249 -8.19 7.35 -4.78
CA PRO A 249 -7.82 7.98 -6.05
C PRO A 249 -7.29 7.00 -7.11
N PHE A 250 -6.64 5.91 -6.70
CA PHE A 250 -6.09 4.91 -7.62
C PHE A 250 -7.20 4.04 -8.19
N VAL A 251 -8.15 3.66 -7.36
CA VAL A 251 -9.38 2.94 -7.75
C VAL A 251 -10.21 3.81 -8.70
N ALA A 252 -10.44 5.08 -8.35
CA ALA A 252 -11.20 6.01 -9.17
C ALA A 252 -10.53 6.30 -10.53
N ALA A 253 -9.20 6.41 -10.56
CA ALA A 253 -8.44 6.54 -11.80
C ALA A 253 -8.57 5.28 -12.67
N ALA A 254 -8.34 4.09 -12.12
CA ALA A 254 -8.49 2.81 -12.82
C ALA A 254 -9.87 2.66 -13.45
N ALA A 255 -10.91 2.99 -12.67
CA ALA A 255 -12.29 2.97 -13.13
C ALA A 255 -12.58 3.99 -14.24
N LYS A 256 -12.03 5.21 -14.14
CA LYS A 256 -12.13 6.22 -15.21
C LYS A 256 -11.53 5.71 -16.53
N PHE A 257 -10.36 5.08 -16.49
CA PHE A 257 -9.71 4.51 -17.69
C PHE A 257 -10.42 3.25 -18.22
N GLY A 258 -11.06 2.48 -17.34
CA GLY A 258 -12.02 1.44 -17.72
C GLY A 258 -13.17 2.02 -18.53
N ALA A 259 -13.82 3.06 -17.99
CA ALA A 259 -15.01 3.72 -18.54
C ALA A 259 -14.74 4.75 -19.65
N GLY A 260 -13.56 4.74 -20.28
CA GLY A 260 -13.23 5.62 -21.42
C GLY A 260 -13.26 7.12 -21.08
N GLY A 261 -12.85 7.49 -19.86
CA GLY A 261 -12.78 8.87 -19.39
C GLY A 261 -13.92 9.28 -18.45
N ILE A 262 -15.00 8.49 -18.37
CA ILE A 262 -16.18 8.77 -17.53
C ILE A 262 -15.87 8.47 -16.06
N GLN A 263 -16.23 9.36 -15.13
CA GLN A 263 -16.14 9.09 -13.70
C GLN A 263 -17.31 8.20 -13.24
N ILE A 264 -17.01 7.15 -12.47
CA ILE A 264 -18.01 6.26 -11.87
C ILE A 264 -17.82 6.15 -10.35
N ASN A 265 -18.86 5.74 -9.63
CA ASN A 265 -18.73 5.43 -8.20
C ASN A 265 -17.92 4.13 -8.02
N VAL A 266 -16.94 4.16 -7.10
CA VAL A 266 -16.07 3.03 -6.75
C VAL A 266 -16.05 2.68 -5.26
N ASP A 267 -16.92 3.28 -4.44
CA ASP A 267 -16.86 3.26 -2.96
C ASP A 267 -16.78 1.85 -2.35
N GLY A 268 -17.42 0.86 -2.99
CA GLY A 268 -17.37 -0.53 -2.55
C GLY A 268 -15.98 -1.18 -2.64
N ILE A 269 -15.11 -0.75 -3.56
CA ILE A 269 -13.80 -1.39 -3.80
C ILE A 269 -12.80 -1.06 -2.69
N PRO A 270 -12.58 0.20 -2.26
CA PRO A 270 -11.77 0.50 -1.08
C PRO A 270 -12.26 -0.24 0.17
N SER A 271 -13.58 -0.30 0.40
CA SER A 271 -14.16 -1.03 1.54
C SER A 271 -14.05 -2.57 1.44
N LYS A 272 -13.90 -3.12 0.23
CA LYS A 272 -13.54 -4.53 0.00
C LYS A 272 -12.06 -4.77 0.34
N VAL A 273 -11.18 -3.92 -0.20
CA VAL A 273 -9.73 -3.98 0.04
C VAL A 273 -9.39 -3.80 1.52
N ALA A 274 -10.05 -2.86 2.22
CA ALA A 274 -9.92 -2.64 3.66
C ALA A 274 -10.09 -3.95 4.45
N LYS A 275 -11.19 -4.66 4.20
CA LYS A 275 -11.49 -5.96 4.84
C LYS A 275 -10.46 -7.02 4.49
N THR A 276 -10.09 -7.14 3.21
CA THR A 276 -9.06 -8.08 2.76
C THR A 276 -7.70 -7.81 3.42
N MET A 277 -7.32 -6.55 3.60
CA MET A 277 -6.08 -6.16 4.28
C MET A 277 -6.15 -6.38 5.79
N GLY A 278 -7.29 -6.08 6.41
CA GLY A 278 -7.51 -6.29 7.84
C GLY A 278 -7.55 -7.76 8.22
N ASP A 279 -8.27 -8.59 7.44
CA ASP A 279 -8.33 -10.03 7.67
C ASP A 279 -6.98 -10.69 7.38
N TRP A 280 -6.29 -10.33 6.29
CA TRP A 280 -4.90 -10.76 6.07
C TRP A 280 -3.97 -10.37 7.24
N LEU A 281 -4.12 -9.17 7.82
CA LEU A 281 -3.32 -8.74 8.96
C LEU A 281 -3.64 -9.54 10.23
N ARG A 282 -4.93 -9.81 10.50
CA ARG A 282 -5.39 -10.64 11.62
C ARG A 282 -4.83 -12.06 11.52
N ASP A 283 -5.06 -12.75 10.39
CA ASP A 283 -4.54 -14.09 10.12
C ASP A 283 -3.03 -14.19 10.32
N ARG A 284 -2.27 -13.15 9.93
CA ARG A 284 -0.80 -13.11 10.00
C ARG A 284 -0.27 -12.71 11.37
N LEU A 285 -1.05 -12.01 12.19
CA LEU A 285 -0.71 -11.75 13.59
C LEU A 285 -1.00 -12.99 14.44
N GLU A 286 -2.16 -13.61 14.27
CA GLU A 286 -2.55 -14.85 14.96
C GLU A 286 -1.54 -15.97 14.68
N ALA A 287 -1.26 -16.28 13.41
CA ALA A 287 -0.30 -17.31 12.98
C ALA A 287 1.19 -16.99 13.26
N HIS A 288 1.50 -15.94 14.02
CA HIS A 288 2.87 -15.63 14.46
C HIS A 288 2.96 -15.27 15.95
N LEU A 289 1.96 -14.63 16.55
CA LEU A 289 2.02 -14.17 17.95
C LEU A 289 2.03 -15.34 18.96
N ASP A 290 1.52 -16.51 18.59
CA ASP A 290 1.55 -17.72 19.42
C ASP A 290 2.95 -18.36 19.56
N ASP A 291 3.92 -18.00 18.71
CA ASP A 291 5.31 -18.49 18.80
C ASP A 291 6.05 -17.90 20.03
N ASP A 292 6.93 -18.68 20.67
CA ASP A 292 7.86 -18.27 21.76
C ASP A 292 8.96 -17.25 21.32
N VAL A 293 8.73 -16.53 20.23
CA VAL A 293 9.67 -15.61 19.57
C VAL A 293 9.48 -14.18 20.06
N ALA A 294 10.57 -13.42 20.19
CA ALA A 294 10.53 -12.01 20.57
C ALA A 294 9.61 -11.17 19.66
N LEU A 295 8.66 -10.45 20.28
CA LEU A 295 7.58 -9.68 19.64
C LEU A 295 7.98 -8.91 18.37
N GLU A 296 9.06 -8.14 18.43
CA GLU A 296 9.46 -7.30 17.29
C GLU A 296 9.92 -8.11 16.08
N VAL A 297 10.44 -9.33 16.29
CA VAL A 297 10.81 -10.25 15.20
C VAL A 297 9.55 -10.74 14.49
N ARG A 298 8.48 -11.02 15.24
CA ARG A 298 7.16 -11.42 14.72
C ARG A 298 6.53 -10.31 13.87
N LEU A 299 6.47 -9.08 14.36
CA LEU A 299 5.96 -7.93 13.60
C LEU A 299 6.81 -7.63 12.35
N ARG A 300 8.14 -7.77 12.44
CA ARG A 300 9.04 -7.70 11.27
C ARG A 300 8.81 -8.83 10.27
N ALA A 301 8.39 -10.03 10.71
CA ALA A 301 8.02 -11.13 9.83
C ALA A 301 6.71 -10.84 9.07
N VAL A 302 5.66 -10.37 9.76
CA VAL A 302 4.41 -9.91 9.14
C VAL A 302 4.69 -8.85 8.08
N TYR A 303 5.47 -7.81 8.40
CA TYR A 303 5.79 -6.75 7.44
C TYR A 303 6.62 -7.23 6.24
N ARG A 304 7.48 -8.25 6.42
CA ARG A 304 8.22 -8.89 5.32
C ARG A 304 7.31 -9.73 4.43
N ALA A 305 6.36 -10.48 5.01
CA ALA A 305 5.36 -11.22 4.24
C ALA A 305 4.48 -10.27 3.41
N TRP A 306 4.05 -9.15 4.01
CA TRP A 306 3.33 -8.08 3.33
C TRP A 306 4.10 -7.56 2.12
N LYS A 307 5.34 -7.10 2.34
CA LYS A 307 6.21 -6.50 1.32
C LYS A 307 6.62 -7.44 0.18
N LYS A 308 6.53 -8.76 0.35
CA LYS A 308 7.01 -9.75 -0.61
C LYS A 308 6.00 -10.05 -1.73
N SER A 309 4.70 -10.04 -1.45
CA SER A 309 3.68 -10.43 -2.44
C SER A 309 2.26 -9.96 -2.15
N ALA A 310 1.81 -9.98 -0.89
CA ALA A 310 0.38 -9.80 -0.56
C ALA A 310 -0.17 -8.46 -1.06
N VAL A 311 0.55 -7.38 -0.80
CA VAL A 311 0.16 -6.01 -1.19
C VAL A 311 0.20 -5.76 -2.68
N ASP A 312 1.18 -6.34 -3.39
CA ASP A 312 1.33 -6.16 -4.83
C ASP A 312 0.19 -6.90 -5.57
N LEU A 313 -0.24 -8.06 -5.06
CA LEU A 313 -1.46 -8.74 -5.53
C LEU A 313 -2.74 -7.93 -5.21
N ILE A 314 -2.96 -7.58 -3.93
CA ILE A 314 -4.16 -6.84 -3.49
C ILE A 314 -4.33 -5.51 -4.23
N ALA A 315 -3.26 -4.74 -4.43
CA ALA A 315 -3.32 -3.49 -5.16
C ALA A 315 -3.65 -3.69 -6.65
N THR A 316 -2.99 -4.66 -7.32
CA THR A 316 -3.22 -4.89 -8.76
C THR A 316 -4.58 -5.54 -9.05
N ASP A 317 -5.10 -6.38 -8.16
CA ASP A 317 -6.44 -6.94 -8.26
C ASP A 317 -7.52 -5.86 -8.07
N ALA A 318 -7.36 -4.96 -7.10
CA ALA A 318 -8.29 -3.86 -6.90
C ALA A 318 -8.29 -2.83 -8.04
N ILE A 319 -7.13 -2.59 -8.66
CA ILE A 319 -7.01 -1.78 -9.89
C ILE A 319 -7.72 -2.47 -11.06
N ALA A 320 -7.55 -3.79 -11.22
CA ALA A 320 -8.21 -4.56 -12.29
C ALA A 320 -9.72 -4.64 -12.11
N GLU A 321 -10.21 -4.82 -10.87
CA GLU A 321 -11.64 -4.80 -10.52
C GLU A 321 -12.27 -3.43 -10.80
N ALA A 322 -11.58 -2.34 -10.46
CA ALA A 322 -12.05 -0.99 -10.75
C ALA A 322 -12.11 -0.71 -12.25
N PHE A 323 -11.07 -1.10 -13.00
CA PHE A 323 -11.05 -0.99 -14.46
C PHE A 323 -12.18 -1.80 -15.12
N ALA A 324 -12.38 -3.06 -14.68
CA ALA A 324 -13.45 -3.93 -15.17
C ALA A 324 -14.85 -3.35 -14.88
N LEU A 325 -15.06 -2.80 -13.67
CA LEU A 325 -16.29 -2.10 -13.31
C LEU A 325 -16.53 -0.88 -14.21
N GLY A 326 -15.49 -0.06 -14.44
CA GLY A 326 -15.57 1.09 -15.33
C GLY A 326 -15.96 0.70 -16.76
N LEU A 327 -15.28 -0.31 -17.31
CA LEU A 327 -15.56 -0.85 -18.64
C LEU A 327 -17.00 -1.37 -18.74
N TYR A 328 -17.44 -2.18 -17.78
CA TYR A 328 -18.79 -2.73 -17.72
C TYR A 328 -19.87 -1.65 -17.60
N VAL A 329 -19.65 -0.60 -16.79
CA VAL A 329 -20.59 0.51 -16.64
C VAL A 329 -20.79 1.26 -17.96
N ALA A 330 -19.73 1.45 -18.75
CA ALA A 330 -19.79 2.16 -20.04
C ALA A 330 -20.55 1.40 -21.17
N ILE A 331 -20.81 0.10 -21.02
CA ILE A 331 -21.57 -0.69 -22.00
C ILE A 331 -23.06 -0.25 -22.02
N PRO A 332 -23.72 -0.06 -23.17
CA PRO A 332 -25.17 0.22 -23.24
C PRO A 332 -26.03 -0.88 -22.58
N GLN A 333 -27.18 -0.48 -22.02
CA GLN A 333 -28.04 -1.40 -21.24
C GLN A 333 -28.74 -2.47 -22.10
N ASP A 334 -28.86 -2.22 -23.40
CA ASP A 334 -29.44 -3.08 -24.43
C ASP A 334 -28.41 -3.92 -25.20
N ALA A 335 -27.12 -3.72 -24.95
CA ALA A 335 -26.05 -4.46 -25.63
C ALA A 335 -25.96 -5.93 -25.15
N GLN A 336 -25.56 -6.81 -26.08
CA GLN A 336 -25.03 -8.12 -25.72
C GLN A 336 -23.59 -7.98 -25.22
N ILE A 337 -23.22 -8.81 -24.25
CA ILE A 337 -21.91 -8.85 -23.62
C ILE A 337 -21.28 -10.24 -23.70
N THR A 338 -19.97 -10.28 -23.85
CA THR A 338 -19.15 -11.50 -23.81
C THR A 338 -18.03 -11.38 -22.79
N TRP A 339 -17.53 -12.52 -22.31
CA TRP A 339 -16.43 -12.61 -21.37
C TRP A 339 -15.12 -12.81 -22.13
N GLU A 340 -14.37 -11.74 -22.33
CA GLU A 340 -13.11 -11.76 -23.07
C GLU A 340 -11.98 -12.28 -22.19
N LEU A 341 -11.29 -13.32 -22.67
CA LEU A 341 -10.18 -13.96 -21.96
C LEU A 341 -8.87 -13.20 -22.19
N PRO A 342 -8.01 -13.04 -21.17
CA PRO A 342 -6.72 -12.41 -21.36
C PRO A 342 -5.79 -13.35 -22.14
N ALA A 343 -5.00 -12.80 -23.06
CA ALA A 343 -4.06 -13.57 -23.88
C ALA A 343 -3.01 -14.35 -23.05
N ASP A 344 -2.74 -13.91 -21.81
CA ASP A 344 -1.79 -14.52 -20.88
C ASP A 344 -2.37 -15.76 -20.15
N GLY A 345 -3.67 -16.05 -20.31
CA GLY A 345 -4.36 -17.22 -19.73
C GLY A 345 -5.29 -16.92 -18.55
N CYS A 346 -6.27 -17.81 -18.33
CA CYS A 346 -7.26 -17.66 -17.27
C CYS A 346 -6.71 -17.95 -15.87
N CYS A 347 -7.33 -17.33 -14.85
CA CYS A 347 -6.99 -17.52 -13.44
C CYS A 347 -7.52 -18.82 -12.80
N GLY A 348 -8.37 -19.58 -13.50
CA GLY A 348 -9.02 -20.80 -13.01
C GLY A 348 -10.28 -21.14 -13.78
N ASP A 349 -10.96 -22.22 -13.38
CA ASP A 349 -12.05 -22.82 -14.15
C ASP A 349 -13.22 -21.87 -14.39
N ALA A 350 -13.65 -21.09 -13.39
CA ALA A 350 -14.73 -20.10 -13.53
C ALA A 350 -14.46 -19.07 -14.65
N CYS A 351 -13.20 -18.67 -14.83
CA CYS A 351 -12.79 -17.78 -15.92
C CYS A 351 -12.92 -18.48 -17.28
N HIS A 352 -12.49 -19.74 -17.38
CA HIS A 352 -12.65 -20.54 -18.59
C HIS A 352 -14.12 -20.82 -18.92
N THR A 353 -14.96 -21.18 -17.94
CA THR A 353 -16.39 -21.44 -18.16
C THR A 353 -17.13 -20.18 -18.61
N ASN A 354 -16.78 -19.00 -18.08
CA ASN A 354 -17.36 -17.74 -18.55
C ASN A 354 -16.94 -17.42 -19.99
N GLY A 355 -15.66 -17.63 -20.35
CA GLY A 355 -15.17 -17.45 -21.74
C GLY A 355 -15.68 -18.47 -22.76
N LEU A 356 -16.40 -19.50 -22.33
CA LEU A 356 -17.11 -20.46 -23.20
C LEU A 356 -18.61 -20.15 -23.34
N ALA A 357 -19.12 -19.11 -22.67
CA ALA A 357 -20.50 -18.66 -22.84
C ALA A 357 -20.70 -17.95 -24.19
N SER A 358 -21.90 -18.05 -24.75
CA SER A 358 -22.36 -17.15 -25.81
C SER A 358 -22.53 -15.72 -25.30
N GLY A 359 -22.78 -14.77 -26.19
CA GLY A 359 -23.33 -13.46 -25.83
C GLY A 359 -24.53 -13.57 -24.87
N ARG A 360 -24.57 -12.66 -23.90
CA ARG A 360 -25.60 -12.56 -22.85
C ARG A 360 -26.11 -11.13 -22.73
N ALA A 361 -27.27 -10.90 -22.12
CA ALA A 361 -27.74 -9.54 -21.88
C ALA A 361 -26.92 -8.84 -20.77
N LYS A 362 -26.70 -7.52 -20.88
CA LYS A 362 -26.10 -6.75 -19.78
C LYS A 362 -26.95 -6.85 -18.51
N GLY A 363 -26.36 -7.36 -17.42
CA GLY A 363 -27.02 -7.66 -16.16
C GLY A 363 -27.39 -9.13 -15.96
N GLU A 364 -27.08 -10.00 -16.92
CA GLU A 364 -27.23 -11.46 -16.81
C GLU A 364 -25.94 -12.10 -16.24
N GLU A 365 -26.06 -13.05 -15.32
CA GLU A 365 -24.91 -13.75 -14.73
C GLU A 365 -24.24 -14.70 -15.73
N PHE A 366 -22.91 -14.67 -15.83
CA PHE A 366 -22.14 -15.69 -16.54
C PHE A 366 -22.21 -17.05 -15.82
N PRO A 367 -21.86 -18.19 -16.46
CA PRO A 367 -22.09 -19.54 -15.91
C PRO A 367 -21.50 -19.82 -14.52
N SER A 368 -20.54 -19.04 -14.05
CA SER A 368 -20.00 -19.08 -12.69
C SER A 368 -20.77 -18.23 -11.65
N GLY A 369 -21.96 -17.72 -11.98
CA GLY A 369 -22.75 -16.82 -11.12
C GLY A 369 -22.21 -15.38 -11.03
N HIS A 370 -21.20 -15.03 -11.83
CA HIS A 370 -20.55 -13.71 -11.78
C HIS A 370 -21.11 -12.78 -12.87
N LEU A 371 -21.49 -11.56 -12.48
CA LEU A 371 -21.90 -10.49 -13.41
C LEU A 371 -20.70 -9.78 -14.05
N LEU A 372 -19.58 -9.67 -13.33
CA LEU A 372 -18.36 -8.98 -13.78
C LEU A 372 -17.10 -9.67 -13.21
N PRO A 373 -15.93 -9.51 -13.86
CA PRO A 373 -14.64 -9.92 -13.31
C PRO A 373 -14.14 -8.95 -12.23
N PRO A 374 -13.18 -9.36 -11.38
CA PRO A 374 -12.50 -10.67 -11.38
C PRO A 374 -13.26 -11.76 -10.62
N VAL A 375 -13.23 -13.00 -11.14
CA VAL A 375 -13.78 -14.21 -10.48
C VAL A 375 -12.87 -14.77 -9.37
N GLY A 376 -11.71 -14.15 -9.14
CA GLY A 376 -10.73 -14.60 -8.15
C GLY A 376 -9.41 -13.80 -8.21
N PRO A 377 -8.49 -14.02 -7.26
CA PRO A 377 -7.22 -13.30 -7.21
C PRO A 377 -6.40 -13.46 -8.48
N GLY A 378 -5.70 -12.40 -8.90
CA GLY A 378 -4.88 -12.38 -10.11
C GLY A 378 -5.64 -12.42 -11.43
N CYS A 379 -6.98 -12.50 -11.45
CA CYS A 379 -7.73 -12.59 -12.71
C CYS A 379 -7.72 -11.28 -13.51
N ARG A 380 -7.52 -11.38 -14.83
CA ARG A 380 -7.41 -10.23 -15.75
C ARG A 380 -8.35 -10.28 -16.95
N SER A 381 -9.32 -11.21 -16.95
CA SER A 381 -10.40 -11.25 -17.93
C SER A 381 -11.33 -10.05 -17.81
N LEU A 382 -12.02 -9.71 -18.90
CA LEU A 382 -12.89 -8.54 -19.01
C LEU A 382 -14.27 -8.92 -19.53
N VAL A 383 -15.26 -8.07 -19.27
CA VAL A 383 -16.58 -8.15 -19.92
C VAL A 383 -16.68 -6.99 -20.90
N VAL A 384 -16.96 -7.32 -22.16
CA VAL A 384 -16.94 -6.40 -23.30
C VAL A 384 -18.25 -6.51 -24.09
N PRO A 385 -18.62 -5.50 -24.90
CA PRO A 385 -19.69 -5.65 -25.87
C PRO A 385 -19.37 -6.78 -26.87
N GLU A 386 -20.37 -7.58 -27.23
CA GLU A 386 -20.24 -8.58 -28.28
C GLU A 386 -19.94 -7.91 -29.63
N ARG A 387 -18.94 -8.42 -30.35
CA ARG A 387 -18.53 -7.87 -31.65
C ARG A 387 -19.51 -8.35 -32.73
N GLN A 388 -20.19 -7.42 -33.39
CA GLN A 388 -21.09 -7.66 -34.54
C GLN A 388 -20.30 -7.97 -35.83
#